data_AF-A0A0L0BHG0-F1
#
_entry.id   AF-A0A0L0BHG0-F1
#
_cell.length_a   1.000
_cell.length_b   1.000
_cell.length_c   1.000
_cell.angle_alpha   90.00
_cell.angle_beta   90.00
_cell.angle_gamma   90.00
#
_symmetry.space_group_name_H-M   'P 1'
#
loop_
_entity.id
_entity.type
_entity.pdbx_description
1 polymer ?
#
loop_
_entity_poly.entity_id
_entity_poly.type
_entity_poly.pdbx_seq_one_letter_code
_entity_poly.pdbx_strand_id
1 'polypeptide(L)'
;MTENGVPDGPESVADLVRGVMEVRKLSRADIAAELGRSPRMVGKLLNGESRGESFRAALVSLRDNGVVDRRPPRRRSKDGGIVPVRAKQGAEHPPVPTPDGSKVKAPTVVPEDTDGRYVSKVPNRFSQSSSYSKDGNRVHQVTMSRTNKDSRARGLKAIMDKLAGVARSQAHRDKKVTFTATLDNGRQVTIGEKGGTYVSQALRSIRTAGGIEQWVDVVMAAMYEGRTSAPGPHKITGFRMNVTEYQTQDGLARYSRKKGAV
;
A
#
# COMPACT_ATOMS: atom_id res chain seq x y z
N MET A 1 23.10 -33.47 -32.47
CA MET A 1 22.32 -32.24 -32.64
C MET A 1 21.19 -32.30 -31.64
N THR A 2 21.32 -31.60 -30.51
CA THR A 2 20.31 -31.61 -29.43
C THR A 2 19.36 -30.45 -29.63
N GLU A 3 18.17 -30.75 -30.14
CA GLU A 3 17.01 -29.86 -30.07
C GLU A 3 16.60 -29.72 -28.60
N ASN A 4 16.96 -28.58 -27.99
CA ASN A 4 16.35 -28.17 -26.73
C ASN A 4 14.97 -27.59 -27.06
N GLY A 5 13.95 -28.42 -26.89
CA GLY A 5 12.56 -28.02 -26.97
C GLY A 5 12.28 -26.86 -26.01
N VAL A 6 11.79 -25.76 -26.56
CA VAL A 6 11.16 -24.69 -25.79
C VAL A 6 9.88 -25.27 -25.18
N PRO A 7 9.72 -25.38 -23.85
CA PRO A 7 8.46 -25.84 -23.29
C PRO A 7 7.40 -24.76 -23.49
N ASP A 8 6.46 -25.05 -24.38
CA ASP A 8 5.30 -24.22 -24.75
C ASP A 8 4.22 -24.28 -23.65
N GLY A 9 4.60 -23.81 -22.45
CA GLY A 9 3.74 -23.72 -21.27
C GLY A 9 4.01 -22.42 -20.51
N PRO A 10 3.05 -21.93 -19.70
CA PRO A 10 3.27 -20.73 -18.91
C PRO A 10 4.48 -20.94 -17.98
N GLU A 11 5.49 -20.06 -18.10
CA GLU A 11 6.74 -20.09 -17.32
C GLU A 11 6.45 -20.46 -15.86
N SER A 12 7.12 -21.49 -15.32
CA SER A 12 6.82 -21.92 -13.97
C SER A 12 7.25 -20.86 -12.96
N VAL A 13 6.65 -20.85 -11.76
CA VAL A 13 7.06 -19.93 -10.69
C VAL A 13 8.53 -20.17 -10.28
N ALA A 14 9.00 -21.41 -10.38
CA ALA A 14 10.41 -21.74 -10.14
C ALA A 14 11.31 -21.08 -11.18
N ASP A 15 10.93 -21.13 -12.46
CA ASP A 15 11.67 -20.50 -13.56
C ASP A 15 11.69 -18.98 -13.41
N LEU A 16 10.58 -18.37 -12.98
CA LEU A 16 10.53 -16.94 -12.66
C LEU A 16 11.52 -16.55 -11.55
N VAL A 17 11.63 -17.35 -10.48
CA VAL A 17 12.62 -17.05 -9.43
C VAL A 17 14.05 -17.20 -9.96
N ARG A 18 14.33 -18.23 -10.78
CA ARG A 18 15.65 -18.39 -11.43
C ARG A 18 15.96 -17.19 -12.34
N GLY A 19 15.00 -16.77 -13.16
CA GLY A 19 15.13 -15.59 -14.02
C GLY A 19 15.41 -14.30 -13.23
N VAL A 20 14.75 -14.10 -12.09
CA VAL A 20 15.07 -12.96 -11.19
C VAL A 20 16.52 -13.07 -10.68
N MET A 21 16.94 -14.24 -10.21
CA MET A 21 18.31 -14.45 -9.70
C MET A 21 19.36 -14.23 -10.79
N GLU A 22 19.11 -14.68 -12.02
CA GLU A 22 20.04 -14.57 -13.14
C GLU A 22 20.15 -13.15 -13.69
N VAL A 23 19.01 -12.48 -13.90
CA VAL A 23 18.95 -11.13 -14.50
C VAL A 23 19.35 -10.06 -13.50
N ARG A 24 18.89 -10.17 -12.25
CA ARG A 24 19.08 -9.12 -11.22
C ARG A 24 20.18 -9.43 -10.22
N LYS A 25 20.80 -10.62 -10.29
CA LYS A 25 21.85 -11.06 -9.37
C LYS A 25 21.46 -10.97 -7.89
N LEU A 26 20.16 -11.09 -7.61
CA LEU A 26 19.62 -11.04 -6.25
C LEU A 26 19.76 -12.40 -5.56
N SER A 27 20.15 -12.39 -4.28
CA SER A 27 20.13 -13.60 -3.48
C SER A 27 18.70 -13.98 -3.08
N ARG A 28 18.51 -15.23 -2.64
CA ARG A 28 17.23 -15.68 -2.07
C ARG A 28 16.76 -14.83 -0.89
N ALA A 29 17.69 -14.27 -0.12
CA ALA A 29 17.39 -13.39 1.00
C ALA A 29 16.86 -12.03 0.51
N ASP A 30 17.47 -11.48 -0.54
CA ASP A 30 17.07 -10.20 -1.12
C ASP A 30 15.70 -10.29 -1.80
N ILE A 31 15.48 -11.36 -2.57
CA ILE A 31 14.16 -11.66 -3.17
C ILE A 31 13.10 -11.80 -2.07
N ALA A 32 13.44 -12.46 -0.96
CA ALA A 32 12.51 -12.62 0.16
C ALA A 32 12.19 -11.29 0.84
N ALA A 33 13.19 -10.44 1.04
CA ALA A 33 13.01 -9.09 1.60
C ALA A 33 12.10 -8.24 0.70
N GLU A 34 12.31 -8.28 -0.61
CA GLU A 34 11.55 -7.51 -1.57
C GLU A 34 10.08 -7.98 -1.64
N LEU A 35 9.85 -9.30 -1.62
CA LEU A 35 8.53 -9.91 -1.57
C LEU A 35 7.84 -9.83 -0.20
N GLY A 36 8.53 -9.38 0.86
CA GLY A 36 8.00 -9.36 2.23
C GLY A 36 7.73 -10.77 2.79
N ARG A 37 8.66 -11.70 2.56
CA ARG A 37 8.54 -13.14 2.88
C ARG A 37 9.82 -13.69 3.49
N SER A 38 9.78 -14.95 3.93
CA SER A 38 10.98 -15.61 4.47
C SER A 38 11.84 -16.21 3.35
N PRO A 39 13.18 -16.25 3.50
CA PRO A 39 14.08 -16.89 2.53
C PRO A 39 13.76 -18.38 2.30
N ARG A 40 13.21 -19.05 3.34
CA ARG A 40 12.72 -20.43 3.24
C ARG A 40 11.55 -20.54 2.25
N MET A 41 10.64 -19.57 2.23
CA MET A 41 9.51 -19.54 1.30
C MET A 41 10.00 -19.44 -0.15
N VAL A 42 10.95 -18.54 -0.43
CA VAL A 42 11.59 -18.42 -1.76
C VAL A 42 12.27 -19.74 -2.16
N GLY A 43 12.87 -20.44 -1.20
CA GLY A 43 13.38 -21.80 -1.41
C GLY A 43 12.34 -22.80 -1.88
N LYS A 44 11.16 -22.79 -1.26
CA LYS A 44 10.06 -23.68 -1.67
C LYS A 44 9.52 -23.37 -3.06
N LEU A 45 9.55 -22.11 -3.47
CA LEU A 45 9.19 -21.71 -4.84
C LEU A 45 10.21 -22.23 -5.85
N LEU A 46 11.51 -22.08 -5.56
CA LEU A 46 12.60 -22.57 -6.40
C LEU A 46 12.59 -24.10 -6.56
N ASN A 47 12.29 -24.81 -5.47
CA ASN A 47 12.25 -26.28 -5.45
C ASN A 47 10.96 -26.86 -6.04
N GLY A 48 9.99 -26.03 -6.43
CA GLY A 48 8.68 -26.50 -6.90
C GLY A 48 7.79 -27.12 -5.80
N GLU A 49 8.21 -27.08 -4.53
CA GLU A 49 7.44 -27.58 -3.37
C GLU A 49 6.16 -26.78 -3.12
N SER A 50 6.08 -25.56 -3.66
CA SER A 50 4.88 -24.72 -3.59
C SER A 50 4.49 -24.24 -4.99
N ARG A 51 3.20 -24.39 -5.33
CA ARG A 51 2.64 -23.90 -6.59
C ARG A 51 2.89 -22.41 -6.82
N GLY A 52 2.95 -21.61 -5.75
CA GLY A 52 3.51 -20.26 -5.81
C GLY A 52 2.76 -19.23 -6.67
N GLU A 53 1.59 -19.55 -7.22
CA GLU A 53 0.94 -18.74 -8.26
C GLU A 53 0.66 -17.29 -7.83
N SER A 54 0.38 -17.07 -6.54
CA SER A 54 0.22 -15.73 -5.95
C SER A 54 1.47 -14.84 -6.03
N PHE A 55 2.64 -15.42 -6.30
CA PHE A 55 3.92 -14.73 -6.41
C PHE A 55 4.27 -14.33 -7.84
N ARG A 56 3.58 -14.87 -8.85
CA ARG A 56 3.90 -14.65 -10.27
C ARG A 56 4.00 -13.17 -10.62
N ALA A 57 2.96 -12.39 -10.34
CA ALA A 57 2.92 -10.97 -10.68
C ALA A 57 4.07 -10.18 -10.03
N ALA A 58 4.41 -10.51 -8.78
CA ALA A 58 5.50 -9.86 -8.07
C ALA A 58 6.87 -10.26 -8.63
N LEU A 59 7.06 -11.54 -8.99
CA LEU A 59 8.32 -12.03 -9.56
C LEU A 59 8.55 -11.53 -10.98
N VAL A 60 7.50 -11.44 -11.81
CA VAL A 60 7.57 -10.82 -13.15
C VAL A 60 7.95 -9.35 -13.04
N SER A 61 7.27 -8.58 -12.16
CA SER A 61 7.60 -7.18 -11.89
C SER A 61 9.05 -7.03 -11.39
N LEU A 62 9.50 -7.90 -10.48
CA LEU A 62 10.88 -7.89 -9.99
C LEU A 62 11.90 -8.24 -11.08
N ARG A 63 11.60 -9.19 -11.96
CA ARG A 63 12.47 -9.56 -13.09
C ARG A 63 12.57 -8.42 -14.09
N ASP A 64 11.43 -7.87 -14.51
CA ASP A 64 11.35 -6.95 -15.64
C ASP A 64 11.67 -5.51 -15.24
N ASN A 65 11.21 -5.07 -14.06
CA ASN A 65 11.38 -3.69 -13.58
C ASN A 65 12.46 -3.55 -12.49
N GLY A 66 12.92 -4.66 -11.91
CA GLY A 66 13.90 -4.63 -10.82
C GLY A 66 13.32 -4.24 -9.45
N VAL A 67 12.00 -4.00 -9.36
CA VAL A 67 11.29 -3.63 -8.13
C VAL A 67 9.97 -4.40 -8.07
N VAL A 68 9.46 -4.70 -6.87
CA VAL A 68 8.13 -5.31 -6.74
C VAL A 68 7.06 -4.21 -6.65
N ASP A 69 6.29 -4.04 -7.72
CA ASP A 69 5.21 -3.06 -7.78
C ASP A 69 4.07 -3.36 -6.78
N ARG A 70 3.73 -4.64 -6.62
CA ARG A 70 2.71 -5.12 -5.69
C ARG A 70 3.20 -6.37 -4.99
N ARG A 71 3.22 -6.33 -3.66
CA ARG A 71 3.64 -7.50 -2.88
C ARG A 71 2.59 -8.62 -2.96
N PRO A 72 3.04 -9.88 -2.97
CA PRO A 72 2.14 -11.03 -3.05
C PRO A 72 1.24 -11.09 -1.81
N PRO A 73 -0.07 -11.39 -1.97
CA PRO A 73 -1.00 -11.50 -0.85
C PRO A 73 -0.62 -12.68 0.05
N ARG A 74 -1.03 -12.62 1.33
CA ARG A 74 -0.93 -13.81 2.21
C ARG A 74 -2.07 -14.78 1.91
N ARG A 75 -1.83 -16.07 2.18
CA ARG A 75 -2.86 -17.11 2.02
C ARG A 75 -4.04 -16.80 2.96
N ARG A 76 -5.25 -16.87 2.41
CA ARG A 76 -6.51 -16.67 3.13
C ARG A 76 -7.21 -18.00 3.40
N SER A 77 -8.00 -18.05 4.48
CA SER A 77 -8.99 -19.10 4.75
C SER A 77 -10.17 -18.98 3.78
N LYS A 78 -11.04 -20.00 3.76
CA LYS A 78 -12.34 -19.95 3.07
C LYS A 78 -13.20 -18.78 3.54
N ASP A 79 -13.01 -18.37 4.79
CA ASP A 79 -13.71 -17.25 5.44
C ASP A 79 -13.05 -15.88 5.19
N GLY A 80 -12.05 -15.80 4.30
CA GLY A 80 -11.39 -14.56 3.90
C GLY A 80 -10.32 -14.03 4.88
N GLY A 81 -10.25 -14.57 6.11
CA GLY A 81 -9.21 -14.25 7.09
C GLY A 81 -7.82 -14.77 6.70
N ILE A 82 -6.75 -14.11 7.15
CA ILE A 82 -5.37 -14.57 6.94
C ILE A 82 -5.13 -15.85 7.75
N VAL A 83 -4.54 -16.87 7.10
CA VAL A 83 -4.28 -18.15 7.77
C VAL A 83 -3.29 -17.95 8.93
N PRO A 84 -3.67 -18.29 10.18
CA PRO A 84 -2.80 -18.14 11.33
C PRO A 84 -1.60 -19.10 11.23
N VAL A 85 -0.43 -18.64 11.67
CA VAL A 85 0.82 -19.40 11.67
C VAL A 85 1.18 -19.75 13.12
N ARG A 86 1.75 -20.93 13.32
CA ARG A 86 2.24 -21.35 14.64
C ARG A 86 3.22 -20.31 15.19
N ALA A 87 2.97 -19.83 16.40
CA ALA A 87 3.85 -18.92 17.11
C ALA A 87 5.17 -19.62 17.46
N LYS A 88 6.23 -18.83 17.67
CA LYS A 88 7.50 -19.34 18.19
C LYS A 88 7.28 -19.85 19.62
N GLN A 89 8.01 -20.90 20.00
CA GLN A 89 7.98 -21.43 21.37
C GLN A 89 8.35 -20.33 22.38
N GLY A 90 7.50 -20.09 23.37
CA GLY A 90 7.67 -19.02 24.37
C GLY A 90 7.06 -17.66 24.00
N ALA A 91 6.34 -17.53 22.88
CA ALA A 91 5.58 -16.31 22.62
C ALA A 91 4.42 -16.16 23.63
N GLU A 92 4.31 -14.98 24.26
CA GLU A 92 3.22 -14.61 25.17
C GLU A 92 1.90 -14.48 24.40
N HIS A 93 1.29 -15.61 24.05
CA HIS A 93 -0.07 -15.65 23.53
C HIS A 93 -0.86 -16.71 24.27
N PRO A 94 -2.07 -16.37 24.76
CA PRO A 94 -2.90 -17.33 25.47
C PRO A 94 -3.22 -18.51 24.54
N PRO A 95 -3.15 -19.76 25.05
CA PRO A 95 -3.57 -20.91 24.27
C PRO A 95 -5.04 -20.75 23.86
N VAL A 96 -5.34 -21.06 22.60
CA VAL A 96 -6.72 -21.05 22.11
C VAL A 96 -7.40 -22.33 22.61
N PRO A 97 -8.48 -22.26 23.41
CA PRO A 97 -9.21 -23.45 23.81
C PRO A 97 -9.91 -24.07 22.59
N THR A 98 -9.80 -25.39 22.46
CA THR A 98 -10.61 -26.17 21.51
C THR A 98 -12.05 -26.27 22.03
N PRO A 99 -13.07 -26.31 21.15
CA PRO A 99 -14.47 -26.48 21.56
C PRO A 99 -14.73 -27.73 22.42
N ASP A 100 -13.89 -28.76 22.25
CA ASP A 100 -13.99 -30.06 22.92
C ASP A 100 -13.13 -30.21 24.19
N GLY A 101 -12.48 -29.14 24.67
CA GLY A 101 -11.66 -29.17 25.91
C GLY A 101 -10.40 -30.06 25.85
N SER A 102 -10.25 -30.87 24.80
CA SER A 102 -9.12 -31.77 24.60
C SER A 102 -8.11 -31.12 23.63
N LYS A 103 -6.88 -30.93 24.12
CA LYS A 103 -5.68 -30.37 23.45
C LYS A 103 -5.57 -28.83 23.40
N VAL A 104 -4.72 -28.30 24.26
CA VAL A 104 -4.15 -26.95 24.17
C VAL A 104 -3.50 -26.77 22.79
N LYS A 105 -4.15 -26.04 21.89
CA LYS A 105 -3.59 -25.75 20.57
C LYS A 105 -2.42 -24.79 20.77
N ALA A 106 -1.25 -25.12 20.20
CA ALA A 106 -0.06 -24.28 20.28
C ALA A 106 -0.42 -22.83 19.89
N PRO A 107 0.13 -21.80 20.57
CA PRO A 107 -0.22 -20.41 20.29
C PRO A 107 -0.04 -20.12 18.80
N THR A 108 -1.01 -19.44 18.21
CA THR A 108 -1.00 -19.07 16.79
C THR A 108 -1.04 -17.56 16.64
N VAL A 109 -0.23 -17.03 15.73
CA VAL A 109 -0.20 -15.60 15.38
C VAL A 109 -0.80 -15.43 13.99
N VAL A 110 -1.76 -14.51 13.85
CA VAL A 110 -2.22 -14.05 12.53
C VAL A 110 -1.16 -13.10 11.97
N PRO A 111 -0.44 -13.45 10.89
CA PRO A 111 0.59 -12.57 10.36
C PRO A 111 -0.01 -11.35 9.66
N GLU A 112 0.71 -10.22 9.68
CA GLU A 112 0.31 -8.99 8.98
C GLU A 112 0.11 -9.22 7.47
N ASP A 113 -0.98 -8.72 6.90
CA ASP A 113 -1.20 -8.78 5.46
C ASP A 113 -0.10 -8.03 4.70
N THR A 114 0.36 -8.62 3.59
CA THR A 114 1.36 -7.98 2.71
C THR A 114 0.78 -7.56 1.37
N ASP A 115 -0.53 -7.66 1.17
CA ASP A 115 -1.15 -7.18 -0.06
C ASP A 115 -1.12 -5.64 -0.14
N GLY A 116 -0.73 -5.12 -1.32
CA GLY A 116 -0.66 -3.68 -1.61
C GLY A 116 0.65 -3.23 -2.23
N ARG A 117 0.73 -1.92 -2.54
CA ARG A 117 1.98 -1.25 -2.95
C ARG A 117 2.79 -0.92 -1.71
N TYR A 118 4.12 -1.04 -1.76
CA TYR A 118 5.01 -0.71 -0.64
C TYR A 118 6.08 0.29 -1.08
N VAL A 119 6.58 1.10 -0.14
CA VAL A 119 7.80 1.89 -0.36
C VAL A 119 9.03 1.10 0.06
N SER A 120 10.12 1.20 -0.71
CA SER A 120 11.39 0.52 -0.43
C SER A 120 12.05 0.99 0.88
N LYS A 121 11.81 2.26 1.27
CA LYS A 121 12.28 2.83 2.54
C LYS A 121 11.17 3.64 3.20
N VAL A 122 10.80 3.23 4.41
CA VAL A 122 9.85 3.97 5.23
C VAL A 122 10.50 5.29 5.66
N PRO A 123 9.88 6.45 5.36
CA PRO A 123 10.42 7.72 5.80
C PRO A 123 10.51 7.76 7.34
N ASN A 124 11.66 8.20 7.87
CA ASN A 124 11.85 8.31 9.32
C ASN A 124 12.03 9.77 9.80
N ARG A 125 11.92 10.75 8.89
CA ARG A 125 12.08 12.17 9.20
C ARG A 125 10.94 12.99 8.62
N PHE A 126 10.68 14.12 9.27
CA PHE A 126 9.79 15.12 8.72
C PHE A 126 10.36 15.68 7.41
N SER A 127 9.56 15.69 6.36
CA SER A 127 9.85 16.39 5.12
C SER A 127 8.53 16.78 4.47
N GLN A 128 8.52 17.93 3.81
CA GLN A 128 7.37 18.41 3.08
C GLN A 128 7.85 18.87 1.71
N SER A 129 7.14 18.44 0.67
CA SER A 129 7.34 18.91 -0.69
C SER A 129 6.00 19.18 -1.36
N SER A 130 6.01 20.06 -2.35
CA SER A 130 4.84 20.37 -3.16
C SER A 130 5.30 20.53 -4.60
N SER A 131 4.70 19.78 -5.51
CA SER A 131 4.89 19.95 -6.95
C SER A 131 3.61 20.47 -7.59
N TYR A 132 3.79 21.27 -8.62
CA TYR A 132 2.72 21.95 -9.34
C TYR A 132 2.83 21.56 -10.81
N SER A 133 1.79 20.96 -11.37
CA SER A 133 1.70 20.64 -12.80
C SER A 133 1.27 21.86 -13.60
N LYS A 134 1.59 21.87 -14.89
CA LYS A 134 1.13 22.89 -15.86
C LYS A 134 -0.39 22.99 -15.94
N ASP A 135 -1.10 21.89 -15.67
CA ASP A 135 -2.58 21.83 -15.73
C ASP A 135 -3.26 22.32 -14.44
N GLY A 136 -2.52 22.92 -13.50
CA GLY A 136 -3.05 23.39 -12.21
C GLY A 136 -3.17 22.31 -11.13
N ASN A 137 -2.88 21.05 -11.47
CA ASN A 137 -2.80 19.95 -10.50
C ASN A 137 -1.66 20.14 -9.51
N ARG A 138 -1.89 19.76 -8.26
CA ARG A 138 -0.90 19.94 -7.18
C ARG A 138 -0.69 18.63 -6.44
N VAL A 139 0.56 18.24 -6.25
CA VAL A 139 0.90 17.09 -5.41
C VAL A 139 1.60 17.60 -4.17
N HIS A 140 0.94 17.46 -3.03
CA HIS A 140 1.51 17.75 -1.72
C HIS A 140 1.97 16.43 -1.10
N GLN A 141 3.23 16.35 -0.68
CA GLN A 141 3.77 15.19 0.00
C GLN A 141 4.34 15.60 1.34
N VAL A 142 3.96 14.85 2.37
CA VAL A 142 4.43 15.02 3.74
C VAL A 142 4.93 13.66 4.22
N THR A 143 6.15 13.62 4.76
CA THR A 143 6.67 12.46 5.46
C THR A 143 6.83 12.79 6.93
N MET A 144 6.74 11.78 7.79
CA MET A 144 6.87 11.93 9.22
C MET A 144 7.58 10.71 9.83
N SER A 145 8.21 10.90 10.97
CA SER A 145 8.83 9.79 11.71
C SER A 145 7.77 8.83 12.27
N ARG A 146 8.16 7.55 12.36
CA ARG A 146 7.37 6.52 13.03
C ARG A 146 7.25 6.77 14.54
N THR A 147 8.32 7.26 15.17
CA THR A 147 8.44 7.30 16.63
C THR A 147 8.48 8.72 17.19
N ASN A 148 9.04 9.69 16.45
CA ASN A 148 9.18 11.05 16.96
C ASN A 148 7.83 11.79 16.97
N LYS A 149 7.32 12.09 18.17
CA LYS A 149 6.02 12.75 18.40
C LYS A 149 5.94 14.12 17.73
N ASP A 150 6.98 14.93 17.79
CA ASP A 150 6.99 16.29 17.21
C ASP A 150 6.97 16.24 15.68
N SER A 151 7.72 15.31 15.09
CA SER A 151 7.68 15.07 13.64
C SER A 151 6.29 14.65 13.17
N ARG A 152 5.57 13.87 13.98
CA ARG A 152 4.20 13.45 13.68
C ARG A 152 3.22 14.60 13.80
N ALA A 153 3.26 15.35 14.91
CA ALA A 153 2.42 16.52 15.11
C ALA A 153 2.60 17.55 13.98
N ARG A 154 3.85 17.84 13.60
CA ARG A 154 4.18 18.70 12.45
C ARG A 154 3.66 18.14 11.13
N GLY A 155 3.82 16.83 10.91
CA GLY A 155 3.31 16.13 9.73
C GLY A 155 1.80 16.24 9.57
N LEU A 156 1.06 15.86 10.61
CA LEU A 156 -0.40 15.89 10.63
C LEU A 156 -0.93 17.32 10.49
N LYS A 157 -0.33 18.27 11.20
CA LYS A 157 -0.66 19.69 11.04
C LYS A 157 -0.41 20.20 9.63
N ALA A 158 0.74 19.88 9.03
CA ALA A 158 1.06 20.29 7.67
C ALA A 158 0.07 19.76 6.63
N ILE A 159 -0.42 18.52 6.80
CA ILE A 159 -1.45 17.97 5.92
C ILE A 159 -2.77 18.72 6.10
N MET A 160 -3.20 18.95 7.35
CA MET A 160 -4.43 19.70 7.64
C MET A 160 -4.37 21.13 7.11
N ASP A 161 -3.25 21.82 7.29
CA ASP A 161 -3.07 23.19 6.81
C ASP A 161 -3.14 23.25 5.27
N LYS A 162 -2.55 22.27 4.57
CA LYS A 162 -2.64 22.16 3.10
C LYS A 162 -4.06 21.84 2.65
N LEU A 163 -4.73 20.88 3.29
CA LEU A 163 -6.09 20.51 2.94
C LEU A 163 -7.06 21.68 3.18
N ALA A 164 -6.94 22.40 4.30
CA ALA A 164 -7.70 23.61 4.58
C ALA A 164 -7.40 24.73 3.56
N GLY A 165 -6.13 24.91 3.17
CA GLY A 165 -5.75 25.86 2.12
C GLY A 165 -6.39 25.52 0.76
N VAL A 166 -6.38 24.24 0.38
CA VAL A 166 -7.03 23.76 -0.85
C VAL A 166 -8.55 24.00 -0.78
N ALA A 167 -9.17 23.73 0.36
CA ALA A 167 -10.61 23.93 0.57
C ALA A 167 -11.03 25.40 0.49
N ARG A 168 -10.27 26.32 1.09
CA ARG A 168 -10.51 27.77 0.93
C ARG A 168 -10.42 28.17 -0.54
N SER A 169 -9.49 27.58 -1.29
CA SER A 169 -9.34 27.83 -2.72
C SER A 169 -10.39 27.12 -3.59
N GLN A 170 -11.25 26.27 -3.03
CA GLN A 170 -12.33 25.58 -3.74
C GLN A 170 -13.47 26.56 -4.13
N ALA A 171 -13.59 27.70 -3.45
CA ALA A 171 -14.63 28.70 -3.72
C ALA A 171 -14.70 29.17 -5.19
N HIS A 172 -13.60 29.03 -5.95
CA HIS A 172 -13.55 29.44 -7.35
C HIS A 172 -13.67 28.27 -8.35
N ARG A 173 -13.31 27.04 -7.96
CA ARG A 173 -13.32 25.84 -8.81
C ARG A 173 -13.39 24.58 -7.95
N ASP A 174 -14.21 23.62 -8.38
CA ASP A 174 -14.29 22.33 -7.70
C ASP A 174 -12.97 21.58 -7.76
N LYS A 175 -12.53 21.12 -6.59
CA LYS A 175 -11.26 20.43 -6.39
C LYS A 175 -11.54 19.07 -5.78
N LYS A 176 -10.97 18.05 -6.41
CA LYS A 176 -10.97 16.68 -5.91
C LYS A 176 -9.60 16.34 -5.37
N VAL A 177 -9.58 15.57 -4.30
CA VAL A 177 -8.36 15.08 -3.65
C VAL A 177 -8.33 13.58 -3.67
N THR A 178 -7.17 13.04 -4.02
CA THR A 178 -6.81 11.64 -3.80
C THR A 178 -5.69 11.60 -2.78
N PHE A 179 -5.84 10.77 -1.76
CA PHE A 179 -4.85 10.62 -0.72
C PHE A 179 -4.12 9.29 -0.87
N THR A 180 -2.84 9.27 -0.51
CA THR A 180 -2.05 8.04 -0.37
C THR A 180 -1.35 8.09 0.96
N ALA A 181 -1.76 7.23 1.88
CA ALA A 181 -1.10 7.07 3.18
C ALA A 181 -0.06 5.94 3.09
N THR A 182 1.16 6.22 3.53
CA THR A 182 2.21 5.22 3.77
C THR A 182 2.20 4.87 5.25
N LEU A 183 2.00 3.59 5.56
CA LEU A 183 2.02 3.03 6.90
C LEU A 183 3.46 2.73 7.35
N ASP A 184 3.64 2.46 8.63
CA ASP A 184 4.93 2.14 9.25
C ASP A 184 5.57 0.83 8.79
N ASN A 185 4.75 -0.11 8.32
CA ASN A 185 5.20 -1.30 7.62
C ASN A 185 5.59 -1.04 6.15
N GLY A 186 5.50 0.21 5.69
CA GLY A 186 5.82 0.64 4.33
C GLY A 186 4.68 0.46 3.33
N ARG A 187 3.52 -0.06 3.74
CA ARG A 187 2.36 -0.23 2.88
C ARG A 187 1.75 1.11 2.49
N GLN A 188 1.41 1.27 1.22
CA GLN A 188 0.66 2.39 0.70
C GLN A 188 -0.82 2.02 0.55
N VAL A 189 -1.67 2.88 1.11
CA VAL A 189 -3.12 2.82 1.00
C VAL A 189 -3.56 4.06 0.25
N THR A 190 -4.26 3.87 -0.88
CA THR A 190 -4.88 4.98 -1.59
C THR A 190 -6.29 5.17 -1.04
N ILE A 191 -6.59 6.39 -0.59
CA ILE A 191 -7.84 6.79 0.03
C ILE A 191 -8.49 7.84 -0.88
N GLY A 192 -9.68 7.52 -1.36
CA GLY A 192 -10.41 8.25 -2.40
C GLY A 192 -10.81 7.30 -3.52
N GLU A 193 -12.08 7.36 -3.93
CA GLU A 193 -12.64 6.53 -5.01
C GLU A 193 -11.93 6.81 -6.35
N LYS A 194 -12.18 5.96 -7.37
CA LYS A 194 -11.71 6.18 -8.75
C LYS A 194 -12.20 7.56 -9.26
N GLY A 195 -11.38 8.59 -9.10
CA GLY A 195 -11.70 9.97 -9.48
C GLY A 195 -11.50 11.03 -8.37
N GLY A 196 -11.17 10.62 -7.15
CA GLY A 196 -10.94 11.52 -6.02
C GLY A 196 -12.22 11.99 -5.33
N THR A 197 -12.10 12.38 -4.06
CA THR A 197 -13.21 12.89 -3.24
C THR A 197 -13.19 14.42 -3.23
N TYR A 198 -14.35 15.08 -3.17
CA TYR A 198 -14.40 16.53 -3.00
C TYR A 198 -13.68 16.95 -1.72
N VAL A 199 -12.87 18.01 -1.81
CA VAL A 199 -12.04 18.49 -0.68
C VAL A 199 -12.89 18.81 0.56
N SER A 200 -14.05 19.42 0.37
CA SER A 200 -15.01 19.74 1.45
C SER A 200 -15.53 18.49 2.16
N GLN A 201 -15.83 17.42 1.42
CA GLN A 201 -16.26 16.14 1.96
C GLN A 201 -15.11 15.46 2.71
N ALA A 202 -13.90 15.44 2.16
CA ALA A 202 -12.72 14.89 2.82
C ALA A 202 -12.44 15.61 4.16
N LEU A 203 -12.49 16.94 4.19
CA LEU A 203 -12.34 17.71 5.43
C LEU A 203 -13.41 17.40 6.46
N ARG A 204 -14.66 17.29 6.03
CA ARG A 204 -15.78 16.93 6.91
C ARG A 204 -15.53 15.56 7.53
N SER A 205 -15.20 14.56 6.72
CA SER A 205 -14.92 13.20 7.20
C SER A 205 -13.74 13.14 8.17
N ILE A 206 -12.66 13.88 7.89
CA ILE A 206 -11.50 13.96 8.79
C ILE A 206 -11.88 14.57 10.14
N ARG A 207 -12.69 15.63 10.12
CA ARG A 207 -13.14 16.31 11.34
C ARG A 207 -14.08 15.43 12.15
N THR A 208 -15.03 14.76 11.50
CA THR A 208 -15.98 13.84 12.14
C THR A 208 -15.25 12.65 12.79
N ALA A 209 -14.18 12.15 12.18
CA ALA A 209 -13.38 11.07 12.75
C ALA A 209 -12.48 11.52 13.92
N GLY A 210 -12.31 12.83 14.16
CA GLY A 210 -11.46 13.36 15.22
C GLY A 210 -9.99 13.61 14.82
N GLY A 211 -9.63 13.45 13.55
CA GLY A 211 -8.28 13.65 13.05
C GLY A 211 -7.94 12.80 11.83
N ILE A 212 -6.79 13.07 11.20
CA ILE A 212 -6.34 12.33 10.00
C ILE A 212 -6.06 10.86 10.35
N GLU A 213 -5.44 10.59 11.50
CA GLU A 213 -5.09 9.22 11.91
C GLU A 213 -6.35 8.38 12.09
N GLN A 214 -7.31 8.90 12.88
CA GLN A 214 -8.60 8.25 13.13
C GLN A 214 -9.41 8.10 11.85
N TRP A 215 -9.36 9.08 10.96
CA TRP A 215 -10.03 8.99 9.66
C TRP A 215 -9.44 7.90 8.78
N VAL A 216 -8.11 7.77 8.75
CA VAL A 216 -7.44 6.67 8.04
C VAL A 216 -7.81 5.33 8.66
N ASP A 217 -7.88 5.22 9.99
CA ASP A 217 -8.31 4.00 10.67
C ASP A 217 -9.74 3.59 10.30
N VAL A 218 -10.68 4.55 10.24
CA VAL A 218 -12.06 4.32 9.80
C VAL A 218 -12.12 3.85 8.34
N VAL A 219 -11.36 4.52 7.46
CA VAL A 219 -11.30 4.14 6.04
C VAL A 219 -10.70 2.75 5.87
N MET A 220 -9.65 2.43 6.63
CA MET A 220 -9.04 1.10 6.64
C MET A 220 -10.01 0.06 7.17
N ALA A 221 -10.69 0.32 8.28
CA ALA A 221 -11.72 -0.57 8.83
C ALA A 221 -12.80 -0.88 7.78
N ALA A 222 -13.30 0.13 7.06
CA ALA A 222 -14.27 -0.05 5.97
C ALA A 222 -13.72 -0.88 4.79
N MET A 223 -12.46 -0.67 4.38
CA MET A 223 -11.82 -1.51 3.35
C MET A 223 -11.66 -2.98 3.77
N TYR A 224 -11.65 -3.22 5.08
CA TYR A 224 -11.51 -4.52 5.69
C TYR A 224 -12.83 -5.05 6.27
N GLU A 225 -13.94 -4.35 6.08
CA GLU A 225 -15.25 -4.78 6.54
C GLU A 225 -15.65 -6.08 5.81
N GLY A 226 -16.06 -7.08 6.58
CA GLY A 226 -16.27 -8.45 6.07
C GLY A 226 -15.00 -9.30 5.91
N ARG A 227 -13.81 -8.79 6.28
CA ARG A 227 -12.56 -9.57 6.36
C ARG A 227 -12.14 -9.73 7.82
N THR A 228 -11.95 -10.96 8.29
CA THR A 228 -11.67 -11.30 9.71
C THR A 228 -10.31 -10.82 10.26
N SER A 229 -9.55 -10.07 9.47
CA SER A 229 -8.24 -9.54 9.87
C SER A 229 -8.19 -8.06 9.51
N ALA A 230 -8.60 -7.24 10.47
CA ALA A 230 -8.28 -5.83 10.46
C ALA A 230 -6.76 -5.67 10.54
N PRO A 231 -6.16 -4.73 9.79
CA PRO A 231 -4.79 -4.31 10.06
C PRO A 231 -4.69 -3.90 11.53
N GLY A 232 -3.59 -4.26 12.20
CA GLY A 232 -3.32 -3.71 13.53
C GLY A 232 -3.23 -2.17 13.49
N PRO A 233 -3.17 -1.49 14.64
CA PRO A 233 -3.00 -0.03 14.66
C PRO A 233 -1.67 0.33 13.98
N HIS A 234 -1.75 0.83 12.74
CA HIS A 234 -0.57 1.19 11.95
C HIS A 234 -0.34 2.69 12.01
N LYS A 235 0.89 3.09 12.33
CA LYS A 235 1.24 4.51 12.32
C LYS A 235 1.46 5.01 10.89
N ILE A 236 0.84 6.13 10.54
CA ILE A 236 1.15 6.83 9.29
C ILE A 236 2.58 7.38 9.36
N THR A 237 3.40 7.11 8.34
CA THR A 237 4.79 7.60 8.19
C THR A 237 4.98 8.44 6.93
N GLY A 238 4.05 8.35 5.99
CA GLY A 238 4.00 9.20 4.80
C GLY A 238 2.57 9.48 4.40
N PHE A 239 2.35 10.65 3.81
CA PHE A 239 1.05 11.06 3.35
C PHE A 239 1.23 11.91 2.09
N ARG A 240 0.57 11.51 1.01
CA ARG A 240 0.54 12.24 -0.25
C ARG A 240 -0.90 12.64 -0.53
N MET A 241 -1.10 13.89 -0.90
CA MET A 241 -2.37 14.45 -1.34
C MET A 241 -2.19 14.94 -2.76
N ASN A 242 -2.89 14.34 -3.71
CA ASN A 242 -3.00 14.82 -5.06
C ASN A 242 -4.29 15.64 -5.19
N VAL A 243 -4.16 16.89 -5.60
CA VAL A 243 -5.26 17.82 -5.83
C VAL A 243 -5.43 17.95 -7.33
N THR A 244 -6.61 17.56 -7.81
CA THR A 244 -7.03 17.72 -9.19
C THR A 244 -8.10 18.79 -9.26
N GLU A 245 -7.88 19.80 -10.08
CA GLU A 245 -8.89 20.83 -10.36
C GLU A 245 -9.80 20.34 -11.48
N TYR A 246 -11.12 20.36 -11.27
CA TYR A 246 -12.05 20.01 -12.33
C TYR A 246 -12.08 21.17 -13.34
N GLN A 247 -11.59 20.93 -14.55
CA GLN A 247 -11.89 21.83 -15.66
C GLN A 247 -13.33 21.53 -16.10
N THR A 248 -14.28 22.36 -15.70
CA THR A 248 -15.57 22.41 -16.39
C THR A 248 -15.27 22.60 -17.88
N GLN A 249 -15.92 21.87 -18.79
CA GLN A 249 -15.74 22.03 -20.26
C GLN A 249 -15.86 23.50 -20.71
N ASP A 250 -16.57 24.31 -19.94
CA ASP A 250 -16.74 25.75 -20.13
C ASP A 250 -15.42 26.56 -19.96
N GLY A 251 -14.46 26.05 -19.18
CA GLY A 251 -13.12 26.62 -19.01
C GLY A 251 -12.22 26.41 -20.23
N LEU A 252 -12.33 25.26 -20.90
CA LEU A 252 -11.65 24.98 -22.18
C LEU A 252 -12.22 25.86 -23.30
N ALA A 253 -13.53 26.08 -23.32
CA ALA A 253 -14.18 26.98 -24.27
C ALA A 253 -13.75 28.45 -24.09
N ARG A 254 -13.60 28.93 -22.86
CA ARG A 254 -13.09 30.29 -22.57
C ARG A 254 -11.59 30.44 -22.85
N TYR A 255 -10.79 29.40 -22.61
CA TYR A 255 -9.36 29.40 -22.92
C TYR A 255 -9.10 29.36 -24.43
N SER A 256 -9.94 28.62 -25.19
CA SER A 256 -9.93 28.62 -26.65
C SER A 256 -10.31 29.98 -27.24
N ARG A 257 -11.36 30.66 -26.72
CA ARG A 257 -11.74 32.00 -27.20
C ARG A 257 -10.69 33.08 -26.93
N LYS A 258 -9.97 33.02 -25.80
CA LYS A 258 -8.90 34.00 -25.51
C LYS A 258 -7.62 33.80 -26.33
N LYS A 259 -7.41 32.62 -26.92
CA LYS A 259 -6.27 32.34 -27.79
C LYS A 259 -6.58 32.49 -29.29
N GLY A 260 -7.85 32.74 -29.64
CA GLY A 260 -8.33 32.97 -31.00
C GLY A 260 -8.69 34.43 -31.31
N ALA A 261 -8.46 35.37 -30.39
CA ALA A 261 -8.56 36.80 -30.66
C ALA A 261 -7.15 37.38 -30.83
N VAL A 262 -6.64 37.23 -32.05
CA VAL A 262 -5.68 38.17 -32.66
C VAL A 262 -6.52 39.26 -33.33
#